data_AF-A0A506XET5-F1
#
_entry.id   AF-A0A506XET5-F1
#
_cell.length_a   1.000
_cell.length_b   1.000
_cell.length_c   1.000
_cell.angle_alpha   90.00
_cell.angle_beta   90.00
_cell.angle_gamma   90.00
#
_symmetry.space_group_name_H-M   'P 1'
#
loop_
_entity.id
_entity.type
_entity.pdbx_description
1 polymer ?
#
loop_
_entity_poly.entity_id
_entity_poly.type
_entity_poly.pdbx_seq_one_letter_code
_entity_poly.pdbx_strand_id
1 'polypeptide(L)' 'MRPVTIERGWSAQAEGSALISFGGTKVLCTASFTNGVPRWLTGKGKGWVTAE' A
#
# COMPACT_ATOMS: atom_id res chain seq x y z
N MET A 1 -8.16 -1.43 23.20
CA MET A 1 -8.02 -1.19 21.74
C MET A 1 -9.29 -1.71 21.06
N ARG A 2 -9.78 -1.06 19.99
CA ARG A 2 -10.94 -1.57 19.22
C ARG A 2 -10.58 -2.90 18.53
N PRO A 3 -11.55 -3.77 18.19
CA PRO A 3 -11.28 -4.98 17.38
C PRO A 3 -10.61 -4.61 16.06
N VAL A 4 -9.57 -5.36 15.68
CA VAL A 4 -8.78 -5.12 14.46
C VAL A 4 -8.88 -6.32 13.52
N THR A 5 -9.16 -6.05 12.24
CA THR A 5 -9.10 -7.05 11.17
C THR A 5 -8.30 -6.54 9.98
N ILE A 6 -7.57 -7.44 9.33
CA ILE A 6 -6.82 -7.17 8.10
C ILE A 6 -7.20 -8.26 7.09
N GLU A 7 -7.93 -7.87 6.06
CA GLU A 7 -8.32 -8.76 4.96
C GLU A 7 -7.43 -8.47 3.74
N ARG A 8 -6.56 -9.43 3.37
CA ARG A 8 -5.60 -9.28 2.25
C ARG A 8 -6.23 -9.69 0.92
N GLY A 9 -5.73 -9.14 -0.18
CA GLY A 9 -6.20 -9.47 -1.53
C GLY A 9 -7.61 -8.96 -1.82
N TRP A 10 -8.00 -7.85 -1.19
CA TRP A 10 -9.35 -7.31 -1.27
C TRP A 10 -9.71 -6.76 -2.66
N SER A 11 -8.74 -6.14 -3.35
CA SER A 11 -8.86 -5.69 -4.73
C SER A 11 -8.12 -6.63 -5.67
N ALA A 12 -8.81 -7.08 -6.73
CA ALA A 12 -8.24 -7.91 -7.78
C ALA A 12 -7.38 -7.11 -8.79
N GLN A 13 -7.53 -5.79 -8.81
CA GLN A 13 -6.84 -4.91 -9.75
C GLN A 13 -5.49 -4.41 -9.22
N ALA A 14 -5.34 -4.29 -7.90
CA ALA A 14 -4.09 -3.83 -7.29
C ALA A 14 -3.11 -5.01 -7.13
N GLU A 15 -1.81 -4.76 -7.38
CA GLU A 15 -0.76 -5.78 -7.20
C GLU A 15 -0.64 -6.23 -5.74
N GLY A 16 -0.92 -5.34 -4.79
CA GLY A 16 -1.17 -5.66 -3.40
C GLY A 16 -2.37 -4.88 -2.87
N SER A 17 -3.20 -5.50 -2.04
CA SER A 17 -4.32 -4.81 -1.40
C SER A 17 -4.70 -5.41 -0.04
N ALA A 18 -5.22 -4.56 0.84
CA ALA A 18 -5.84 -4.98 2.09
C ALA A 18 -6.93 -4.01 2.54
N LEU A 19 -8.01 -4.54 3.11
CA LEU A 19 -8.98 -3.77 3.86
C LEU A 19 -8.66 -3.91 5.36
N ILE A 20 -8.29 -2.81 6.01
CA ILE A 20 -8.02 -2.78 7.44
C ILE A 20 -9.19 -2.13 8.19
N SER A 21 -9.65 -2.78 9.25
CA SER A 21 -10.79 -2.29 10.07
C SER A 21 -10.40 -2.18 11.54
N PHE A 22 -10.77 -1.07 12.18
CA PHE A 22 -10.64 -0.81 13.62
C PHE A 22 -12.03 -0.48 14.18
N GLY A 23 -12.80 -1.50 14.57
CA GLY A 23 -14.23 -1.35 14.80
C GLY A 23 -14.94 -0.78 13.55
N GLY A 24 -15.58 0.38 13.68
CA GLY A 24 -16.27 1.05 12.56
C GLY A 24 -15.36 1.79 11.58
N THR A 25 -14.09 2.07 11.93
CA THR A 25 -13.15 2.72 11.00
C THR A 25 -12.64 1.69 9.99
N LYS A 26 -12.75 1.98 8.70
CA LYS A 26 -12.26 1.12 7.62
C LYS A 26 -11.40 1.91 6.65
N VAL A 27 -10.25 1.34 6.26
CA VAL A 27 -9.33 1.93 5.28
C VAL A 27 -8.97 0.85 4.26
N LEU A 28 -9.17 1.16 2.98
CA LEU A 28 -8.64 0.34 1.90
C LEU A 28 -7.22 0.81 1.60
N CYS A 29 -6.26 -0.11 1.66
CA CYS A 29 -4.88 0.14 1.27
C CYS A 29 -4.59 -0.64 -0.02
N THR A 30 -4.16 0.06 -1.06
CA THR A 30 -3.69 -0.53 -2.31
C THR A 30 -2.23 -0.18 -2.53
N ALA A 31 -1.45 -1.15 -2.97
CA ALA A 31 -0.06 -0.97 -3.36
C ALA A 31 0.05 -1.26 -4.86
N SER A 32 0.74 -0.37 -5.56
CA SER A 32 1.08 -0.54 -6.96
C SER A 32 2.57 -0.39 -7.20
N PHE A 33 3.09 -1.13 -8.18
CA PHE A 33 4.48 -1.05 -8.57
C PHE A 33 4.64 -0.22 -9.85
N THR A 34 5.66 0.62 -9.88
CA THR A 34 6.04 1.37 -11.07
C THR A 34 7.54 1.25 -11.24
N ASN A 35 7.97 0.84 -12.43
CA ASN A 35 9.39 0.72 -12.74
C ASN A 35 10.08 2.08 -12.66
N GLY A 36 11.23 2.12 -11.99
CA GLY A 36 12.06 3.31 -11.83
C GLY A 36 11.90 3.98 -10.47
N VAL A 37 12.55 5.14 -10.33
CA VAL A 37 12.57 5.94 -9.10
C VAL A 37 12.53 7.42 -9.46
N PRO A 38 12.11 8.31 -8.53
CA PRO A 38 12.22 9.75 -8.72
C PRO A 38 13.64 10.18 -9.12
N ARG A 39 13.74 11.25 -9.91
CA ARG A 39 15.00 11.74 -10.50
C ARG A 39 16.15 11.92 -9.49
N TRP A 40 15.84 12.34 -8.27
CA TRP A 40 16.82 12.58 -7.21
C TRP A 40 17.38 11.28 -6.57
N LEU A 41 16.81 10.11 -6.90
CA LEU A 41 17.27 8.78 -6.50
C LEU A 41 17.94 7.98 -7.62
N THR A 42 17.87 8.43 -8.86
CA THR A 42 18.48 7.73 -10.01
C THR A 42 19.98 7.50 -9.78
N GLY A 43 20.45 6.27 -10.05
CA GLY A 43 21.86 5.87 -9.92
C GLY A 43 22.32 5.57 -8.48
N LYS A 44 21.47 5.75 -7.46
CA LYS A 44 21.83 5.52 -6.05
C LYS A 44 21.60 4.09 -5.57
N GLY A 45 21.08 3.20 -6.42
CA GLY A 45 20.79 1.80 -6.07
C GLY A 45 19.74 1.62 -4.97
N LYS A 46 18.84 2.60 -4.79
CA LYS A 46 17.76 2.59 -3.78
C LYS A 46 16.39 2.55 -4.45
N GLY A 47 15.42 1.89 -3.80
CA GLY A 47 14.00 1.98 -4.15
C GLY A 47 13.32 3.21 -3.55
N TRP A 48 12.06 3.42 -3.91
CA TRP A 48 11.23 4.52 -3.40
C TRP A 48 9.79 4.05 -3.15
N VAL A 49 9.15 4.62 -2.12
CA VAL A 49 7.73 4.43 -1.80
C VAL A 49 7.12 5.80 -1.50
N THR A 50 5.90 6.01 -2.00
CA THR A 50 5.06 7.17 -1.68
C THR A 50 3.65 6.68 -1.36
N ALA A 51 2.87 7.48 -0.64
CA ALA A 51 1.49 7.17 -0.28
C ALA A 51 0.64 8.44 -0.26
N GLU A 52 -0.66 8.28 -0.49
CA GLU A 52 -1.70 9.32 -0.44
C GLU A 52 -2.86 8.85 0.45
#